data_AF-A0A518G7B7-F1
#
_entry.id   AF-A0A518G7B7-F1
#
_cell.length_a   1.000
_cell.length_b   1.000
_cell.length_c   1.000
_cell.angle_alpha   90.00
_cell.angle_beta   90.00
_cell.angle_gamma   90.00
#
_symmetry.space_group_name_H-M   'P 1'
#
loop_
_entity.id
_entity.type
_entity.pdbx_description
1 polymer ?
#
loop_
_entity_poly.entity_id
_entity_poly.type
_entity_poly.pdbx_seq_one_letter_code
_entity_poly.pdbx_strand_id
1 'polypeptide(L)'
;MFAKILVPSTLALLLSLSSGLAANCSAGEPAWTNHVLKRGVDRQVTNATDILERPYRPLHFYGNTVRRAHYRGTPRPSLGDVVKTVKYIAER
;
A
#
# COMPACT_ATOMS: atom_id res chain seq x y z
N MET A 1 -37.62 0.30 -48.39
CA MET A 1 -36.96 1.60 -48.11
C MET A 1 -37.36 1.97 -46.70
N PHE A 2 -36.55 2.03 -45.65
CA PHE A 2 -35.12 2.09 -45.45
C PHE A 2 -34.82 1.38 -44.13
N ALA A 3 -33.84 0.49 -44.11
CA ALA A 3 -33.24 0.05 -42.87
C ALA A 3 -31.78 -0.18 -43.18
N LYS A 4 -30.91 0.75 -42.80
CA LYS A 4 -29.47 0.53 -42.68
C LYS A 4 -28.73 1.77 -42.16
N ILE A 5 -27.96 1.53 -41.10
CA ILE A 5 -26.69 2.19 -40.74
C ILE A 5 -26.83 3.46 -39.88
N LEU A 6 -26.99 3.29 -38.56
CA LEU A 6 -26.55 4.29 -37.57
C LEU A 6 -26.37 3.67 -36.17
N VAL A 7 -25.44 2.72 -35.98
CA VAL A 7 -25.20 2.10 -34.66
C VAL A 7 -23.72 1.89 -34.27
N PRO A 8 -22.70 1.78 -35.16
CA PRO A 8 -21.36 1.39 -34.70
C PRO A 8 -20.60 2.52 -33.97
N SER A 9 -20.94 3.79 -34.19
CA SER A 9 -20.18 4.93 -33.66
C SER A 9 -20.47 5.28 -32.20
N THR A 10 -21.68 5.01 -31.70
CA THR A 10 -22.04 5.27 -30.28
C THR A 10 -21.51 4.19 -29.35
N LEU A 11 -21.49 2.93 -29.81
CA LEU A 11 -20.95 1.80 -29.04
C LEU A 11 -19.43 1.93 -28.85
N ALA A 12 -18.70 2.34 -29.89
CA ALA A 12 -17.26 2.58 -29.82
C ALA A 12 -16.89 3.71 -28.84
N LEU A 13 -17.72 4.76 -28.76
CA LEU A 13 -17.50 5.88 -27.84
C LEU A 13 -17.72 5.47 -26.37
N LEU A 14 -18.74 4.63 -26.10
CA LEU A 14 -19.02 4.09 -24.77
C LEU A 14 -17.91 3.13 -24.26
N LEU A 15 -17.37 2.27 -25.13
CA LEU A 15 -16.24 1.39 -24.78
C LEU A 15 -14.93 2.16 -24.52
N SER A 16 -14.74 3.29 -25.19
CA SER A 16 -13.56 4.14 -25.00
C SER A 16 -13.58 4.85 -23.65
N LEU A 17 -14.77 5.25 -23.18
CA LEU A 17 -14.93 5.99 -21.92
C LEU A 17 -14.74 5.11 -20.67
N SER A 18 -15.03 3.81 -20.75
CA SER A 18 -14.82 2.86 -19.64
C SER A 18 -13.35 2.54 -19.36
N SER A 19 -12.44 2.79 -20.31
CA SER A 19 -11.02 2.44 -20.17
C SER A 19 -10.20 3.50 -19.43
N GLY A 20 -10.76 4.71 -19.23
CA GLY A 20 -10.06 5.85 -18.64
C GLY A 20 -10.15 5.98 -17.10
N LEU A 21 -11.04 5.23 -16.44
CA LEU A 21 -11.22 5.25 -14.99
C LEU A 21 -10.52 4.08 -14.28
N ALA A 22 -9.26 3.80 -14.65
CA ALA A 22 -8.41 2.99 -13.79
C ALA A 22 -8.04 3.84 -12.55
N ALA A 23 -8.89 3.80 -11.52
CA ALA A 23 -8.56 4.37 -10.23
C ALA A 23 -7.32 3.67 -9.68
N ASN A 24 -6.24 4.42 -9.46
CA ASN A 24 -5.08 3.91 -8.76
C ASN A 24 -5.45 3.69 -7.28
N CYS A 25 -6.01 2.51 -6.96
CA CYS A 25 -6.17 2.08 -5.58
C CYS A 25 -4.79 1.72 -5.03
N SER A 26 -4.09 2.72 -4.47
CA SER A 26 -2.94 2.46 -3.61
C SER A 26 -3.47 1.92 -2.29
N ALA A 27 -3.17 0.67 -1.96
CA ALA A 27 -3.46 0.14 -0.64
C ALA A 27 -2.67 0.98 0.39
N GLY A 28 -3.38 1.59 1.34
CA GLY A 28 -2.78 2.45 2.35
C GLY A 28 -1.78 1.67 3.19
N GLU A 29 -0.53 2.12 3.19
CA GLU A 29 0.49 1.50 4.02
C GLU A 29 0.18 1.63 5.52
N PRO A 30 0.59 0.65 6.35
CA PRO A 30 0.49 0.76 7.79
C PRO A 30 1.29 1.94 8.33
N ALA A 31 0.87 2.45 9.49
CA ALA A 31 1.58 3.52 10.19
C ALA A 31 3.00 3.10 10.64
N TRP A 32 3.74 4.04 11.22
CA TRP A 32 5.04 3.78 11.83
C TRP A 32 4.94 3.85 13.35
N THR A 33 5.78 3.10 14.06
CA THR A 33 5.89 3.16 15.53
C THR A 33 7.33 3.39 15.97
N ASN A 34 7.54 4.14 17.05
CA ASN A 34 8.84 4.32 17.73
C ASN A 34 9.25 3.08 18.57
N HIS A 35 8.35 2.12 18.79
CA HIS A 35 8.65 0.92 19.57
C HIS A 35 9.38 -0.14 18.72
N VAL A 36 10.70 -0.20 18.85
CA VAL A 36 11.54 -1.26 18.22
C VAL A 36 11.17 -2.64 18.77
N LEU A 37 11.07 -2.75 20.09
CA LEU A 37 10.74 -4.00 20.79
C LEU A 37 9.36 -3.90 21.42
N LYS A 38 8.45 -4.81 21.05
CA LYS A 38 7.12 -4.95 21.64
C LYS A 38 7.19 -5.90 22.84
N ARG A 39 6.75 -5.45 24.00
CA ARG A 39 6.79 -6.17 25.29
C ARG A 39 5.40 -6.19 25.94
N GLY A 40 5.15 -7.14 26.85
CA GLY A 40 3.88 -7.24 27.59
C GLY A 40 2.65 -7.30 26.67
N VAL A 41 1.62 -6.53 27.01
CA VAL A 41 0.35 -6.43 26.26
C VAL A 41 0.59 -6.02 24.80
N ASP A 42 1.52 -5.08 24.57
CA ASP A 42 1.92 -4.61 23.24
C ASP A 42 2.39 -5.74 22.32
N ARG A 43 3.06 -6.76 22.90
CA ARG A 43 3.49 -7.97 22.18
C ARG A 43 2.31 -8.87 21.84
N GLN A 44 1.37 -9.05 22.78
CA GLN A 44 0.19 -9.88 22.56
C GLN A 44 -0.67 -9.32 21.42
N VAL A 45 -0.94 -8.00 21.44
CA VAL A 45 -1.64 -7.30 20.35
C VAL A 45 -0.88 -7.49 19.03
N THR A 46 0.42 -7.21 19.01
CA THR A 46 1.25 -7.37 17.80
C THR A 46 1.18 -8.79 17.24
N ASN A 47 1.19 -9.81 18.09
CA ASN A 47 1.14 -11.21 17.66
C ASN A 47 -0.23 -11.59 17.10
N ALA A 48 -1.31 -11.00 17.63
CA ALA A 48 -2.67 -11.19 17.14
C ALA A 48 -2.98 -10.40 15.86
N THR A 49 -2.26 -9.30 15.59
CA THR A 49 -2.40 -8.52 14.34
C THR A 49 -1.77 -9.26 13.17
N ASP A 50 -2.42 -9.26 12.00
CA ASP A 50 -1.85 -9.78 10.76
C ASP A 50 -0.51 -9.07 10.41
N ILE A 51 0.44 -9.79 9.82
CA ILE A 51 1.78 -9.25 9.52
C ILE A 51 1.74 -8.01 8.62
N LEU A 52 0.79 -7.97 7.68
CA LEU A 52 0.64 -6.90 6.69
C LEU A 52 0.07 -5.64 7.34
N GLU A 53 -0.84 -5.79 8.30
CA GLU A 53 -1.48 -4.68 9.03
C GLU A 53 -0.62 -4.11 10.18
N ARG A 54 0.48 -4.79 10.53
CA ARG A 54 1.39 -4.29 11.58
C ARG A 54 2.12 -3.02 11.13
N PRO A 55 2.30 -2.03 12.02
CA PRO A 55 3.06 -0.83 11.69
C PRO A 55 4.53 -1.13 11.36
N TYR A 56 5.12 -0.30 10.50
CA TYR A 56 6.55 -0.25 10.26
C TYR A 56 7.30 0.08 11.56
N ARG A 57 8.45 -0.57 11.73
CA ARG A 57 9.29 -0.42 12.92
C ARG A 57 10.72 -0.05 12.54
N PRO A 58 11.35 0.94 13.20
CA PRO A 58 12.76 1.21 12.97
C PRO A 58 13.59 -0.05 13.21
N LEU A 59 14.58 -0.29 12.34
CA LEU A 59 15.49 -1.44 12.37
C LEU A 59 14.83 -2.83 12.17
N HIS A 60 13.53 -2.91 11.90
CA HIS A 60 12.83 -4.18 11.69
C HIS A 60 12.85 -4.60 10.22
N PHE A 61 14.05 -4.93 9.70
CA PHE A 61 14.30 -5.15 8.28
C PHE A 61 13.34 -6.16 7.63
N TYR A 62 13.22 -7.38 8.18
CA TYR A 62 12.41 -8.44 7.58
C TYR A 62 10.93 -8.07 7.45
N GLY A 63 10.27 -7.71 8.56
CA GLY A 63 8.84 -7.38 8.52
C GLY A 63 8.54 -6.14 7.69
N ASN A 64 9.42 -5.14 7.71
CA ASN A 64 9.26 -3.95 6.86
C ASN A 64 9.42 -4.31 5.37
N THR A 65 10.33 -5.23 5.04
CA THR A 65 10.52 -5.71 3.67
C THR A 65 9.28 -6.42 3.14
N VAL A 66 8.68 -7.32 3.92
CA VAL A 66 7.43 -8.02 3.55
C VAL A 66 6.32 -7.01 3.27
N ARG A 67 6.15 -6.00 4.11
CA ARG A 67 5.13 -4.95 3.90
C ARG A 67 5.41 -4.10 2.68
N ARG A 68 6.65 -3.66 2.45
CA ARG A 68 6.97 -2.91 1.23
C ARG A 68 6.75 -3.75 -0.03
N ALA A 69 7.11 -5.03 0.00
CA ALA A 69 6.83 -5.93 -1.12
C ALA A 69 5.32 -6.04 -1.38
N HIS A 70 4.51 -6.14 -0.33
CA HIS A 70 3.05 -6.19 -0.43
C HIS A 70 2.44 -4.88 -0.95
N TYR A 71 2.74 -3.74 -0.32
CA TYR A 71 2.08 -2.47 -0.61
C TYR A 71 2.68 -1.70 -1.79
N ARG A 72 4.00 -1.84 -2.03
CA ARG A 72 4.72 -1.08 -3.07
C ARG A 72 5.19 -1.96 -4.24
N GLY A 73 5.07 -3.28 -4.14
CA GLY A 73 5.65 -4.22 -5.13
C GLY A 73 7.18 -4.26 -5.13
N THR A 74 7.85 -3.50 -4.25
CA THR A 74 9.32 -3.45 -4.17
C THR A 74 9.78 -3.63 -2.72
N PRO A 75 10.68 -4.59 -2.43
CA PRO A 75 11.17 -4.82 -1.08
C PRO A 75 12.14 -3.74 -0.59
N ARG A 76 12.71 -2.96 -1.52
CA ARG A 76 13.79 -2.00 -1.23
C ARG A 76 13.27 -0.81 -0.41
N PRO A 77 13.99 -0.39 0.65
CA PRO A 77 13.64 0.83 1.36
C PRO A 77 13.86 2.05 0.47
N SER A 78 12.98 3.04 0.58
CA SER A 78 13.18 4.37 0.00
C SER A 78 14.02 5.25 0.93
N LEU A 79 14.51 6.39 0.43
CA LEU A 79 15.13 7.41 1.27
C LEU A 79 14.17 7.90 2.38
N GLY A 80 12.87 7.98 2.09
CA GLY A 80 11.85 8.32 3.07
C GLY A 80 11.76 7.31 4.22
N ASP A 81 11.95 6.02 3.95
CA ASP A 81 11.98 4.99 5.00
C ASP A 81 13.21 5.12 5.90
N VAL A 82 14.34 5.54 5.34
CA VAL A 82 15.57 5.82 6.10
C VAL A 82 15.35 7.03 7.01
N VAL A 83 14.81 8.13 6.48
CA VAL A 83 14.48 9.32 7.26
C VAL A 83 13.50 9.00 8.39
N LYS A 84 12.42 8.25 8.10
CA LYS A 84 11.48 7.79 9.12
C LYS A 84 12.17 6.93 10.17
N THR A 85 13.05 6.02 9.77
CA THR A 85 13.81 5.19 10.71
C THR A 85 14.63 6.05 11.67
N VAL A 86 15.38 7.04 11.17
CA VAL A 86 16.15 7.97 12.01
C VAL A 86 15.23 8.76 12.94
N LYS A 87 14.15 9.33 12.41
CA LYS A 87 13.16 10.09 13.19
C LYS A 87 12.59 9.27 14.36
N TYR A 88 12.06 8.09 14.10
CA TYR A 88 11.42 7.24 15.11
C TYR A 88 12.42 6.60 16.09
N ILE A 89 13.72 6.55 15.77
CA ILE A 89 14.78 6.20 16.72
C ILE A 89 15.10 7.38 17.64
N ALA A 90 15.15 8.60 17.12
CA ALA A 90 15.44 9.80 17.90
C ALA A 90 14.30 10.19 18.85
N GLU A 91 13.05 9.91 18.48
CA GLU A 91 11.84 10.17 19.28
C GLU A 91 11.50 9.05 20.28
N ARG A 92 12.47 8.18 20.61
CA ARG A 92 12.25 7.00 21.46
C ARG A 92 12.44 7.28 22.95
#